data_AF-A0A839PGZ3-F1
#
_entry.id   AF-A0A839PGZ3-F1
#
_cell.length_a   1.000
_cell.length_b   1.000
_cell.length_c   1.000
_cell.angle_alpha   90.00
_cell.angle_beta   90.00
_cell.angle_gamma   90.00
#
_symmetry.space_group_name_H-M   'P 1'
#
loop_
_entity.id
_entity.type
_entity.pdbx_description
1 polymer ?
#
loop_
_entity_poly.entity_id
_entity_poly.type
_entity_poly.pdbx_seq_one_letter_code
_entity_poly.pdbx_strand_id
1 'polypeptide(L)'
;MKRAPITTRGVVELFTSQGCNSCPPADALLSDLAKRNDVVALAFHVDYWDYLGWRDTLASPENTGRQTAYRNAMKGSMIYTPQVILNGRVQVNGNDAAGIRAGLARMSDGPGGLTVPVSITRPDDKRIVIEAGAGPKPGTPVHLIIAYFDDTAIVPIRGGENNGRSIVYRNAVRDIETIGMWDGKPLRVEIPASELAKKKASGCAVLLQEVSGDDRLGPIWGASMLRPHDLPVIER
;
A
#
# COMPACT_ATOMS: atom_id res chain seq x y z
N MET A 1 -20.70 -1.22 -20.40
CA MET A 1 -20.81 -2.43 -19.56
C MET A 1 -20.22 -2.09 -18.19
N LYS A 2 -21.01 -2.15 -17.10
CA LYS A 2 -20.45 -1.97 -15.75
C LYS A 2 -19.55 -3.18 -15.46
N ARG A 3 -18.23 -2.97 -15.29
CA ARG A 3 -17.32 -4.04 -14.83
C ARG A 3 -17.86 -4.57 -13.50
N ALA A 4 -17.90 -5.90 -13.33
CA ALA A 4 -18.25 -6.49 -12.05
C ALA A 4 -17.29 -5.96 -10.96
N PRO A 5 -17.77 -5.72 -9.72
CA PRO A 5 -16.91 -5.26 -8.64
C PRO A 5 -15.78 -6.27 -8.44
N ILE A 6 -14.53 -5.82 -8.49
CA ILE A 6 -13.40 -6.67 -8.17
C ILE A 6 -13.34 -6.79 -6.64
N THR A 7 -13.49 -7.99 -6.12
CA THR A 7 -13.28 -8.27 -4.69
C THR A 7 -11.79 -8.33 -4.42
N THR A 8 -11.28 -7.38 -3.62
CA THR A 8 -9.91 -7.42 -3.12
C THR A 8 -9.73 -8.63 -2.20
N ARG A 9 -8.77 -9.50 -2.51
CA ARG A 9 -8.42 -10.69 -1.72
C ARG A 9 -7.39 -10.42 -0.63
N GLY A 10 -6.66 -9.32 -0.73
CA GLY A 10 -5.71 -8.92 0.31
C GLY A 10 -4.90 -7.69 -0.04
N VAL A 11 -4.16 -7.22 0.97
CA VAL A 11 -3.23 -6.12 0.93
C VAL A 11 -1.83 -6.65 1.21
N VAL A 12 -0.88 -6.21 0.39
CA VAL A 12 0.55 -6.47 0.52
C VAL A 12 1.26 -5.14 0.60
N GLU A 13 1.90 -4.89 1.74
CA GLU A 13 2.74 -3.71 1.94
C GLU A 13 4.18 -4.17 2.02
N LEU A 14 4.97 -3.88 0.98
CA LEU A 14 6.41 -4.14 0.95
C LEU A 14 7.15 -2.91 1.42
N PHE A 15 7.98 -3.07 2.45
CA PHE A 15 8.99 -2.09 2.85
C PHE A 15 10.32 -2.46 2.18
N THR A 16 10.84 -1.54 1.37
CA THR A 16 11.99 -1.76 0.47
C THR A 16 12.88 -0.51 0.40
N SER A 17 14.02 -0.60 -0.27
CA SER A 17 14.86 0.56 -0.60
C SER A 17 15.76 0.26 -1.81
N GLN A 18 16.04 1.27 -2.62
CA GLN A 18 17.03 1.24 -3.69
C GLN A 18 18.45 0.97 -3.16
N GLY A 19 18.75 1.41 -1.93
CA GLY A 19 20.03 1.18 -1.27
C GLY A 19 20.18 -0.23 -0.69
N CYS A 20 19.11 -1.03 -0.64
CA CYS A 20 19.10 -2.38 -0.09
C CYS A 20 19.41 -3.42 -1.18
N ASN A 21 20.58 -4.06 -1.13
CA ASN A 21 20.98 -5.06 -2.12
C ASN A 21 20.13 -6.36 -2.08
N SER A 22 19.52 -6.69 -0.95
CA SER A 22 18.67 -7.87 -0.80
C SER A 22 17.21 -7.66 -1.23
N CYS A 23 16.82 -6.44 -1.58
CA CYS A 23 15.45 -6.03 -1.91
C CYS A 23 14.97 -6.34 -3.35
N PRO A 24 15.82 -6.34 -4.41
CA PRO A 24 15.36 -6.54 -5.78
C PRO A 24 14.47 -7.78 -6.03
N PRO A 25 14.69 -8.95 -5.40
CA PRO A 25 13.77 -10.08 -5.55
C PRO A 25 12.37 -9.81 -4.99
N ALA A 26 12.27 -9.09 -3.87
CA ALA A 26 10.99 -8.69 -3.27
C ALA A 26 10.27 -7.63 -4.13
N ASP A 27 11.01 -6.68 -4.70
CA ASP A 27 10.47 -5.67 -5.62
C ASP A 27 9.88 -6.32 -6.90
N ALA A 28 10.56 -7.33 -7.43
CA ALA A 28 10.07 -8.10 -8.57
C ALA A 28 8.78 -8.87 -8.21
N LEU A 29 8.72 -9.50 -7.04
CA LEU A 29 7.51 -10.17 -6.56
C LEU A 29 6.34 -9.19 -6.40
N LEU A 30 6.58 -8.03 -5.80
CA LEU A 30 5.55 -7.00 -5.65
C LEU A 30 5.06 -6.52 -7.03
N SER A 31 5.98 -6.36 -7.99
CA SER A 31 5.62 -5.99 -9.37
C SER A 31 4.71 -7.01 -10.05
N ASP A 32 4.89 -8.31 -9.76
CA ASP A 32 3.99 -9.34 -10.24
C ASP A 32 2.63 -9.32 -9.52
N LEU A 33 2.62 -9.06 -8.22
CA LEU A 33 1.39 -8.90 -7.45
C LEU A 33 0.60 -7.66 -7.88
N ALA A 34 1.27 -6.56 -8.24
CA ALA A 34 0.66 -5.32 -8.71
C ALA A 34 -0.11 -5.48 -10.04
N LYS A 35 0.24 -6.48 -10.86
CA LYS A 35 -0.49 -6.84 -12.09
C LYS A 35 -1.83 -7.50 -11.78
N ARG A 36 -2.04 -8.01 -10.56
CA ARG A 36 -3.27 -8.68 -10.18
C ARG A 36 -4.33 -7.65 -9.81
N ASN A 37 -5.52 -7.82 -10.37
CA ASN A 37 -6.61 -6.92 -10.10
C ASN A 37 -7.21 -7.08 -8.68
N ASP A 38 -7.01 -8.24 -8.08
CA ASP A 38 -7.59 -8.66 -6.80
C ASP A 38 -6.65 -8.49 -5.59
N VAL A 39 -5.50 -7.83 -5.75
CA VAL A 39 -4.56 -7.55 -4.65
C VAL A 39 -4.21 -6.06 -4.66
N VAL A 40 -4.22 -5.45 -3.47
CA VAL A 40 -3.66 -4.11 -3.25
C VAL A 40 -2.19 -4.30 -2.86
N ALA A 41 -1.29 -4.10 -3.81
CA ALA A 41 0.16 -4.20 -3.59
C ALA A 41 0.77 -2.79 -3.54
N LEU A 42 1.47 -2.44 -2.46
CA LEU A 42 2.06 -1.12 -2.22
C LEU A 42 3.53 -1.25 -1.84
N ALA A 43 4.39 -0.42 -2.44
CA ALA A 43 5.81 -0.34 -2.09
C ALA A 43 6.07 0.93 -1.25
N PHE A 44 6.51 0.73 -0.01
CA PHE A 44 6.93 1.78 0.91
C PHE A 44 8.46 1.81 0.91
N HIS A 45 9.02 2.81 0.23
CA HIS A 45 10.46 3.02 0.21
C HIS A 45 10.89 3.72 1.50
N VAL A 46 11.82 3.09 2.23
CA VAL A 46 12.32 3.58 3.51
C VAL A 46 13.61 4.37 3.33
N ASP A 47 13.81 5.39 4.16
CA ASP A 47 14.90 6.38 4.03
C ASP A 47 16.18 6.01 4.81
N TYR A 48 16.11 5.03 5.71
CA TYR A 48 17.25 4.69 6.57
C TYR A 48 18.41 3.97 5.86
N TRP A 49 18.34 3.75 4.54
CA TRP A 49 19.47 3.25 3.72
C TRP A 49 20.25 4.35 3.00
N ASP A 50 19.75 5.60 3.00
CA ASP A 50 20.29 6.71 2.22
C ASP A 50 21.74 7.08 2.61
N TYR A 51 22.20 6.64 3.78
CA TYR A 51 23.55 6.88 4.28
C TYR A 51 24.64 6.11 3.52
N LEU A 52 24.30 5.09 2.72
CA LEU A 52 25.25 4.25 1.96
C LEU A 52 25.71 4.86 0.62
N GLY A 53 25.56 6.18 0.44
CA GLY A 53 26.06 6.91 -0.73
C GLY A 53 25.14 6.90 -1.95
N TRP A 54 23.98 6.22 -1.86
CA TRP A 54 22.86 6.39 -2.80
C TRP A 54 21.61 6.75 -2.02
N ARG A 55 21.04 7.91 -2.31
CA ARG A 55 19.78 8.37 -1.74
C ARG A 55 18.61 7.83 -2.57
N ASP A 56 17.74 7.06 -1.95
CA ASP A 56 16.55 6.53 -2.61
C ASP A 56 15.59 7.66 -2.99
N THR A 57 15.38 7.82 -4.29
CA THR A 57 14.50 8.87 -4.86
C THR A 57 13.00 8.68 -4.58
N LEU A 58 12.63 7.52 -4.06
CA LEU A 58 11.26 7.13 -3.74
C LEU A 58 11.02 7.09 -2.22
N ALA A 59 12.08 7.17 -1.41
CA ALA A 59 11.99 7.04 0.03
C ALA A 59 11.43 8.29 0.73
N SER A 60 10.77 8.06 1.86
CA SER A 60 10.31 9.13 2.75
C SER A 60 10.36 8.71 4.23
N PRO A 61 10.54 9.68 5.17
CA PRO A 61 10.44 9.42 6.60
C PRO A 61 9.08 8.88 7.01
N GLU A 62 8.00 9.27 6.32
CA GLU A 62 6.64 8.80 6.58
C GLU A 62 6.50 7.30 6.29
N ASN A 63 7.14 6.80 5.22
CA ASN A 63 7.19 5.37 4.91
C ASN A 63 7.94 4.58 6.00
N THR A 64 9.09 5.10 6.45
CA THR A 64 9.83 4.55 7.60
C THR A 64 9.01 4.59 8.89
N GLY A 65 8.25 5.67 9.10
CA GLY A 65 7.32 5.85 10.22
C GLY A 65 6.21 4.79 10.21
N ARG A 66 5.64 4.50 9.04
CA ARG A 66 4.64 3.42 8.86
C ARG A 66 5.22 2.05 9.23
N GLN A 67 6.46 1.76 8.81
CA GLN A 67 7.13 0.51 9.19
C GLN A 67 7.37 0.41 10.71
N THR A 68 7.81 1.52 11.30
CA THR A 68 8.05 1.68 12.74
C THR A 68 6.77 1.45 13.53
N ALA A 69 5.63 1.94 13.05
CA ALA A 69 4.32 1.70 13.65
C ALA A 69 3.92 0.21 13.61
N TYR A 70 4.18 -0.49 12.50
CA TYR A 70 3.99 -1.94 12.44
C TYR A 70 4.91 -2.71 13.39
N ARG A 71 6.20 -2.35 13.46
CA ARG A 71 7.13 -2.95 14.42
C ARG A 71 6.60 -2.81 15.85
N ASN A 72 6.12 -1.63 16.23
CA ASN A 72 5.54 -1.41 17.57
C ASN A 72 4.30 -2.28 17.81
N ALA A 73 3.39 -2.35 16.84
CA ALA A 73 2.19 -3.19 16.93
C ALA A 73 2.53 -4.69 17.10
N MET A 74 3.54 -5.15 16.38
CA MET A 74 3.98 -6.56 16.37
C MET A 74 5.04 -6.88 17.44
N LYS A 75 5.38 -5.91 18.30
CA LYS A 75 6.43 -6.04 19.34
C LYS A 75 7.79 -6.48 18.77
N GLY A 76 8.10 -6.05 17.55
CA GLY A 76 9.40 -6.30 16.92
C GLY A 76 10.52 -5.51 17.57
N SER A 77 11.73 -6.06 17.60
CA SER A 77 12.91 -5.38 18.15
C SER A 77 13.51 -4.34 17.20
N MET A 78 13.38 -4.54 15.89
CA MET A 78 13.92 -3.65 14.86
C MET A 78 13.06 -3.68 13.58
N ILE A 79 13.22 -2.65 12.76
CA ILE A 79 12.75 -2.64 11.37
C ILE A 79 13.83 -3.21 10.45
N TYR A 80 13.44 -3.80 9.33
CA TYR A 80 14.36 -4.42 8.37
C TYR A 80 13.77 -4.41 6.96
N THR A 81 14.60 -4.60 5.93
CA THR A 81 14.17 -4.73 4.54
C THR A 81 14.85 -5.92 3.85
N PRO A 82 14.18 -6.57 2.88
CA PRO A 82 12.78 -6.36 2.52
C PRO A 82 11.83 -6.98 3.55
N GLN A 83 10.82 -6.24 3.99
CA GLN A 83 9.78 -6.73 4.90
C GLN A 83 8.42 -6.61 4.22
N VAL A 84 7.59 -7.65 4.32
CA VAL A 84 6.21 -7.61 3.82
C VAL A 84 5.24 -7.71 4.99
N ILE A 85 4.22 -6.85 4.96
CA ILE A 85 3.05 -6.93 5.86
C ILE A 85 1.83 -7.33 5.05
N LEU A 86 1.15 -8.40 5.48
CA LEU A 86 -0.08 -8.91 4.88
C LEU A 86 -1.29 -8.48 5.70
N ASN A 87 -2.24 -7.78 5.06
CA ASN A 87 -3.49 -7.28 5.66
C ASN A 87 -3.30 -6.51 6.99
N GLY A 88 -2.14 -5.91 7.24
CA GLY A 88 -1.80 -5.29 8.52
C GLY A 88 -1.71 -6.26 9.71
N ARG A 89 -1.62 -7.58 9.45
CA ARG A 89 -1.74 -8.65 10.46
C ARG A 89 -0.48 -9.48 10.62
N VAL A 90 0.16 -9.85 9.52
CA VAL A 90 1.27 -10.82 9.52
C VAL A 90 2.47 -10.20 8.82
N GLN A 91 3.62 -10.23 9.48
CA GLN A 91 4.90 -9.94 8.83
C GLN A 91 5.49 -11.20 8.19
N VAL A 92 6.11 -11.04 7.03
CA VAL A 92 6.83 -12.08 6.30
C VAL A 92 8.12 -11.45 5.76
N ASN A 93 9.19 -12.24 5.69
CA ASN A 93 10.40 -11.82 4.98
C ASN A 93 10.04 -11.55 3.51
N GLY A 94 10.42 -10.38 2.97
CA GLY A 94 10.05 -9.99 1.61
C GLY A 94 10.61 -10.90 0.51
N ASN A 95 11.68 -11.65 0.81
CA ASN A 95 12.26 -12.63 -0.11
C ASN A 95 11.61 -14.03 -0.02
N ASP A 96 10.70 -14.27 0.93
CA ASP A 96 9.91 -15.51 1.01
C ASP A 96 8.64 -15.44 0.15
N ALA A 97 8.84 -15.50 -1.17
CA ALA A 97 7.75 -15.42 -2.13
C ALA A 97 6.69 -16.53 -1.95
N ALA A 98 7.10 -17.71 -1.47
CA ALA A 98 6.19 -18.82 -1.20
C ALA A 98 5.31 -18.52 0.02
N GLY A 99 5.92 -18.07 1.12
CA GLY A 99 5.21 -17.65 2.33
C GLY A 99 4.24 -16.50 2.10
N ILE A 100 4.63 -15.50 1.29
CA ILE A 100 3.76 -14.38 0.92
C ILE A 100 2.51 -14.86 0.17
N ARG A 101 2.70 -15.68 -0.87
CA ARG A 101 1.59 -16.24 -1.66
C ARG A 101 0.68 -17.15 -0.82
N ALA A 102 1.28 -18.01 0.01
CA ALA A 102 0.53 -18.89 0.90
C ALA A 102 -0.27 -18.09 1.95
N GLY A 103 0.32 -17.04 2.52
CA GLY A 103 -0.33 -16.15 3.48
C GLY A 103 -1.54 -15.43 2.87
N LEU A 104 -1.38 -14.85 1.67
CA LEU A 104 -2.49 -14.23 0.93
C LEU A 104 -3.60 -15.23 0.62
N ALA A 105 -3.25 -16.41 0.10
CA ALA A 105 -4.23 -17.44 -0.23
C ALA A 105 -5.02 -17.89 1.00
N ARG A 106 -4.35 -18.10 2.14
CA ARG A 106 -4.98 -18.47 3.41
C ARG A 106 -5.94 -17.39 3.92
N MET A 107 -5.58 -16.12 3.76
CA MET A 107 -6.40 -15.00 4.26
C MET A 107 -7.56 -14.64 3.36
N SER A 108 -7.45 -14.81 2.03
CA SER A 108 -8.50 -14.43 1.06
C SER A 108 -9.89 -14.88 1.49
N ASP A 109 -10.02 -16.14 1.88
CA ASP A 109 -11.30 -16.78 2.17
C ASP A 109 -11.36 -17.29 3.64
N GLY A 110 -10.45 -16.82 4.48
CA GLY A 110 -10.22 -17.35 5.82
C GLY A 110 -9.98 -16.29 6.89
N PRO A 111 -9.66 -16.71 8.13
CA PRO A 111 -9.34 -15.79 9.21
C PRO A 111 -8.19 -14.84 8.83
N GLY A 112 -8.39 -13.55 9.07
CA GLY A 112 -7.42 -12.51 8.72
C GLY A 112 -7.59 -11.89 7.33
N GLY A 113 -8.61 -12.31 6.57
CA GLY A 113 -9.04 -11.66 5.34
C GLY A 113 -9.66 -10.28 5.53
N LEU A 114 -10.04 -9.68 4.41
CA LEU A 114 -10.78 -8.42 4.35
C LEU A 114 -12.27 -8.71 4.54
N THR A 115 -12.89 -8.11 5.55
CA THR A 115 -14.27 -8.38 5.98
C THR A 115 -15.26 -7.26 5.64
N VAL A 116 -14.76 -6.05 5.34
CA VAL A 116 -15.59 -4.90 4.98
C VAL A 116 -15.39 -4.58 3.50
N PRO A 117 -16.47 -4.54 2.69
CA PRO A 117 -16.34 -4.13 1.29
C PRO A 117 -15.94 -2.66 1.23
N VAL A 118 -14.87 -2.38 0.49
CA VAL A 118 -14.41 -1.03 0.20
C VAL A 118 -14.35 -0.87 -1.31
N SER A 119 -14.87 0.23 -1.82
CA SER A 119 -14.77 0.61 -3.22
C SER A 119 -14.10 1.97 -3.36
N ILE A 120 -13.38 2.14 -4.46
CA ILE A 120 -12.88 3.43 -4.92
C ILE A 120 -13.24 3.56 -6.40
N THR A 121 -13.80 4.70 -6.76
CA THR A 121 -14.19 5.00 -8.14
C THR A 121 -13.83 6.44 -8.49
N ARG A 122 -13.65 6.70 -9.77
CA ARG A 122 -13.51 8.05 -10.32
C ARG A 122 -14.66 8.29 -11.29
N PRO A 123 -15.83 8.77 -10.81
CA PRO A 123 -17.00 8.95 -11.67
C PRO A 123 -16.81 10.00 -12.76
N ASP A 124 -15.93 10.98 -12.52
CA ASP A 124 -15.60 12.08 -13.44
C ASP A 124 -14.14 12.53 -13.26
N ASP A 125 -13.70 13.52 -14.05
CA ASP A 125 -12.34 14.04 -14.01
C ASP A 125 -12.00 14.83 -12.74
N LYS A 126 -12.99 15.20 -11.93
CA LYS A 126 -12.85 16.09 -10.76
C LYS A 126 -12.87 15.37 -9.43
N ARG A 127 -13.49 14.19 -9.34
CA ARG A 127 -13.78 13.54 -8.06
C ARG A 127 -13.31 12.09 -8.01
N ILE A 128 -12.77 11.72 -6.86
CA ILE A 128 -12.58 10.33 -6.45
C ILE A 128 -13.56 10.06 -5.32
N VAL A 129 -14.33 8.99 -5.45
CA VAL A 129 -15.37 8.57 -4.52
C VAL A 129 -14.95 7.27 -3.86
N ILE A 130 -14.96 7.26 -2.55
CA ILE A 130 -14.55 6.13 -1.71
C ILE A 130 -15.73 5.74 -0.84
N GLU A 131 -16.05 4.46 -0.83
CA GLU A 131 -17.15 3.93 -0.01
C GLU A 131 -16.66 2.72 0.79
N ALA A 132 -16.88 2.76 2.10
CA ALA A 132 -16.75 1.61 2.97
C ALA A 132 -18.15 1.15 3.39
N GLY A 133 -18.41 -0.15 3.28
CA GLY A 133 -19.70 -0.74 3.67
C GLY A 133 -19.93 -0.77 5.19
N ALA A 134 -21.07 -1.34 5.57
CA ALA A 134 -21.36 -1.65 6.96
C ALA A 134 -20.52 -2.84 7.46
N GLY A 135 -20.30 -2.89 8.76
CA GLY A 135 -19.63 -3.99 9.45
C GLY A 135 -19.82 -3.90 10.96
N PRO A 136 -19.20 -4.80 11.73
CA PRO A 136 -19.25 -4.74 13.18
C PRO A 136 -18.69 -3.41 13.70
N LYS A 137 -19.30 -2.85 14.74
CA LYS A 137 -18.73 -1.69 15.44
C LYS A 137 -17.35 -2.07 15.99
N PRO A 138 -16.28 -1.35 15.63
CA PRO A 138 -14.94 -1.75 16.02
C PRO A 138 -14.67 -1.39 17.49
N GLY A 139 -13.89 -2.23 18.17
CA GLY A 139 -13.40 -1.98 19.54
C GLY A 139 -12.16 -1.07 19.59
N THR A 140 -11.43 -1.00 18.48
CA THR A 140 -10.28 -0.11 18.23
C THR A 140 -10.71 0.96 17.21
N PRO A 141 -10.21 2.21 17.25
CA PRO A 141 -10.46 3.16 16.18
C PRO A 141 -10.05 2.60 14.81
N VAL A 142 -10.90 2.78 13.80
CA VAL A 142 -10.64 2.36 12.42
C VAL A 142 -10.62 3.58 11.52
N HIS A 143 -9.48 3.83 10.90
CA HIS A 143 -9.26 4.94 9.99
C HIS A 143 -9.50 4.52 8.54
N LEU A 144 -10.09 5.42 7.77
CA LEU A 144 -10.08 5.36 6.31
C LEU A 144 -8.83 6.10 5.84
N ILE A 145 -7.86 5.35 5.34
CA ILE A 145 -6.55 5.85 4.94
C ILE A 145 -6.44 5.77 3.42
N ILE A 146 -5.90 6.82 2.78
CA ILE A 146 -5.53 6.81 1.37
C ILE A 146 -4.02 6.81 1.23
N ALA A 147 -3.49 5.94 0.38
CA ALA A 147 -2.09 5.90 -0.03
C ALA A 147 -1.99 6.28 -1.51
N TYR A 148 -1.33 7.39 -1.81
CA TYR A 148 -1.07 7.85 -3.16
C TYR A 148 0.22 7.21 -3.68
N PHE A 149 0.19 6.63 -4.87
CA PHE A 149 1.33 5.91 -5.41
C PHE A 149 1.62 6.24 -6.87
N ASP A 150 2.88 6.01 -7.25
CA ASP A 150 3.35 5.99 -8.62
C ASP A 150 3.37 4.55 -9.12
N ASP A 151 2.59 4.25 -10.16
CA ASP A 151 2.36 2.90 -10.68
C ASP A 151 3.62 2.32 -11.27
N THR A 152 4.45 3.14 -11.94
CA THR A 152 5.71 2.72 -12.52
C THR A 152 6.77 3.80 -12.32
N ALA A 153 7.79 3.50 -11.53
CA ALA A 153 8.98 4.34 -11.41
C ALA A 153 10.20 3.58 -11.93
N ILE A 154 10.82 4.09 -13.00
CA ILE A 154 12.06 3.55 -13.54
C ILE A 154 13.22 4.35 -12.96
N VAL A 155 14.09 3.69 -12.21
CA VAL A 155 15.17 4.37 -11.51
C VAL A 155 16.52 3.82 -11.97
N PRO A 156 17.34 4.63 -12.65
CA PRO A 156 18.74 4.31 -12.89
C PRO A 156 19.54 4.55 -11.61
N ILE A 157 20.00 3.47 -10.97
CA ILE A 157 20.78 3.53 -9.73
C ILE A 157 22.24 3.79 -10.08
N ARG A 158 22.78 4.93 -9.63
CA ARG A 158 24.12 5.42 -10.01
C ARG A 158 25.15 5.34 -8.86
N GLY A 159 24.80 4.70 -7.75
CA GLY A 159 25.66 4.58 -6.57
C GLY A 159 25.16 3.51 -5.61
N GLY A 160 25.92 3.28 -4.53
CA GLY A 160 25.62 2.25 -3.54
C GLY A 160 25.76 0.81 -4.09
N GLU A 161 25.25 -0.15 -3.34
CA GLU A 161 25.43 -1.58 -3.64
C GLU A 161 24.75 -2.03 -4.95
N ASN A 162 23.71 -1.30 -5.39
CA ASN A 162 22.94 -1.58 -6.59
C ASN A 162 23.39 -0.78 -7.84
N ASN A 163 24.57 -0.15 -7.80
CA ASN A 163 25.09 0.69 -8.89
C ASN A 163 25.06 0.00 -10.27
N GLY A 164 24.66 0.75 -11.30
CA GLY A 164 24.64 0.31 -12.70
C GLY A 164 23.36 -0.44 -13.12
N ARG A 165 22.41 -0.64 -12.18
CA ARG A 165 21.11 -1.25 -12.46
C ARG A 165 20.07 -0.20 -12.78
N SER A 166 19.15 -0.52 -13.68
CA SER A 166 17.87 0.18 -13.80
C SER A 166 16.78 -0.74 -13.29
N ILE A 167 16.11 -0.34 -12.21
CA ILE A 167 15.06 -1.13 -11.57
C ILE A 167 13.71 -0.46 -11.84
N VAL A 168 12.71 -1.28 -12.14
CA VAL A 168 11.33 -0.84 -12.28
C VAL A 168 10.61 -1.12 -10.97
N TYR A 169 10.21 -0.06 -10.28
CA TYR A 169 9.38 -0.13 -9.08
C TYR A 169 7.92 0.05 -9.45
N ARG A 170 7.04 -0.70 -8.77
CA ARG A 170 5.59 -0.67 -8.96
C ARG A 170 4.89 -0.19 -7.69
N ASN A 171 3.86 0.64 -7.87
CA ASN A 171 3.03 1.18 -6.80
C ASN A 171 3.86 1.79 -5.65
N ALA A 172 4.87 2.58 -5.99
CA ALA A 172 5.72 3.28 -5.04
C ALA A 172 4.91 4.38 -4.34
N VAL A 173 4.67 4.22 -3.04
CA VAL A 173 3.87 5.15 -2.23
C VAL A 173 4.63 6.46 -2.06
N ARG A 174 3.97 7.55 -2.46
CA ARG A 174 4.47 8.92 -2.39
C ARG A 174 3.99 9.65 -1.15
N ASP A 175 2.79 9.33 -0.68
CA ASP A 175 2.11 10.05 0.39
C ASP A 175 0.96 9.19 0.97
N ILE A 176 0.66 9.37 2.25
CA ILE A 176 -0.40 8.64 2.96
C ILE A 176 -1.16 9.59 3.90
N GLU A 177 -2.49 9.56 3.84
CA GLU A 177 -3.36 10.48 4.60
C GLU A 177 -4.55 9.76 5.20
N THR A 178 -4.96 10.17 6.40
CA THR A 178 -6.24 9.75 6.99
C THR A 178 -7.34 10.68 6.50
N ILE A 179 -8.35 10.12 5.84
CA ILE A 179 -9.45 10.87 5.20
C ILE A 179 -10.81 10.64 5.87
N GLY A 180 -10.86 9.78 6.89
CA GLY A 180 -12.09 9.52 7.64
C GLY A 180 -11.88 8.55 8.80
N MET A 181 -12.91 8.43 9.63
CA MET A 181 -12.99 7.46 10.72
C MET A 181 -14.29 6.65 10.55
N TRP A 182 -14.20 5.34 10.71
CA TRP A 182 -15.28 4.40 10.49
C TRP A 182 -15.73 3.76 11.80
N ASP A 183 -17.03 3.73 12.05
CA ASP A 183 -17.64 3.28 13.32
C ASP A 183 -18.49 2.00 13.19
N GLY A 184 -18.39 1.32 12.03
CA GLY A 184 -19.24 0.18 11.69
C GLY A 184 -20.35 0.51 10.68
N LYS A 185 -20.69 1.79 10.50
CA LYS A 185 -21.71 2.22 9.54
C LYS A 185 -21.11 2.50 8.16
N PRO A 186 -21.92 2.43 7.08
CA PRO A 186 -21.46 2.85 5.77
C PRO A 186 -20.88 4.26 5.80
N LEU A 187 -19.70 4.43 5.22
CA LEU A 187 -18.98 5.71 5.13
C LEU A 187 -18.70 6.00 3.67
N ARG A 188 -18.99 7.24 3.25
CA ARG A 188 -18.68 7.75 1.92
C ARG A 188 -17.84 9.01 2.05
N VAL A 189 -16.72 9.06 1.34
CA VAL A 189 -15.83 10.23 1.27
C VAL A 189 -15.61 10.58 -0.20
N GLU A 190 -15.65 11.88 -0.52
CA GLU A 190 -15.27 12.39 -1.83
C GLU A 190 -14.04 13.27 -1.67
N ILE A 191 -13.03 13.03 -2.50
CA ILE A 191 -11.81 13.84 -2.55
C ILE A 191 -11.60 14.41 -3.96
N PRO A 192 -10.97 15.58 -4.10
CA PRO A 192 -10.62 16.12 -5.40
C PRO A 192 -9.65 15.21 -6.14
N ALA A 193 -9.93 14.87 -7.39
CA ALA A 193 -9.01 14.12 -8.24
C ALA A 193 -7.68 14.86 -8.49
N SER A 194 -7.65 16.19 -8.27
CA SER A 194 -6.43 17.01 -8.32
C SER A 194 -5.39 16.62 -7.26
N GLU A 195 -5.78 15.92 -6.19
CA GLU A 195 -4.81 15.43 -5.19
C GLU A 195 -3.82 14.43 -5.80
N LEU A 196 -4.22 13.63 -6.80
CA LEU A 196 -3.28 12.74 -7.53
C LEU A 196 -2.13 13.56 -8.14
N ALA A 197 -2.44 14.65 -8.85
CA ALA A 197 -1.44 15.51 -9.48
C ALA A 197 -0.57 16.22 -8.43
N LYS A 198 -1.18 16.74 -7.36
CA LYS A 198 -0.48 17.42 -6.26
C LYS A 198 0.52 16.51 -5.55
N LYS A 199 0.17 15.23 -5.36
CA LYS A 199 1.03 14.21 -4.76
C LYS A 199 1.96 13.51 -5.77
N LYS A 200 1.93 13.94 -7.04
CA LYS A 200 2.70 13.32 -8.15
C LYS A 200 2.46 11.82 -8.24
N ALA A 201 1.22 11.41 -8.03
CA ALA A 201 0.79 10.03 -8.02
C ALA A 201 -0.03 9.72 -9.27
N SER A 202 0.16 8.53 -9.81
CA SER A 202 -0.62 8.03 -10.95
C SER A 202 -1.85 7.23 -10.51
N GLY A 203 -1.93 6.84 -9.25
CA GLY A 203 -3.04 6.12 -8.66
C GLY A 203 -3.08 6.25 -7.13
N CYS A 204 -4.08 5.62 -6.52
CA CYS A 204 -4.19 5.57 -5.07
C CYS A 204 -4.87 4.28 -4.59
N ALA A 205 -4.56 3.88 -3.37
CA ALA A 205 -5.19 2.77 -2.67
C ALA A 205 -5.86 3.30 -1.40
N VAL A 206 -6.94 2.66 -1.00
CA VAL A 206 -7.66 2.95 0.23
C VAL A 206 -7.56 1.75 1.15
N LEU A 207 -7.20 2.01 2.39
CA LEU A 207 -7.10 1.02 3.46
C LEU A 207 -8.07 1.43 4.58
N LEU A 208 -8.98 0.54 4.94
CA LEU A 208 -9.80 0.68 6.14
C LEU A 208 -9.09 -0.08 7.26
N GLN A 209 -8.38 0.63 8.13
CA GLN A 209 -7.37 0.05 9.00
C GLN A 209 -7.54 0.47 10.47
N GLU A 210 -7.36 -0.49 11.38
CA GLU A 210 -7.26 -0.20 12.82
C GLU A 210 -6.01 0.64 13.12
N VAL A 211 -6.20 1.68 13.92
CA VAL A 211 -5.11 2.51 14.47
C VAL A 211 -5.40 2.74 15.94
N SER A 212 -4.54 2.25 16.84
CA SER A 212 -4.71 2.51 18.28
C SER A 212 -4.15 3.88 18.67
N GLY A 213 -4.51 4.38 19.85
CA GLY A 213 -4.19 5.75 20.31
C GLY A 213 -2.69 6.07 20.51
N ASP A 214 -1.80 5.10 20.31
CA ASP A 214 -0.34 5.26 20.27
C ASP A 214 0.21 5.10 18.84
N ASP A 215 -0.63 5.35 17.83
CA ASP A 215 -0.38 5.20 16.39
C ASP A 215 0.09 3.80 15.96
N ARG A 216 -0.10 2.78 16.81
CA ARG A 216 0.16 1.39 16.39
C ARG A 216 -0.88 0.96 15.36
N LEU A 217 -0.37 0.46 14.24
CA LEU A 217 -1.18 -0.06 13.17
C LEU A 217 -1.69 -1.45 13.50
N GLY A 218 -2.97 -1.67 13.27
CA GLY A 218 -3.62 -2.96 13.41
C GLY A 218 -4.08 -3.53 12.07
N PRO A 219 -4.99 -4.50 12.13
CA PRO A 219 -5.61 -5.11 10.98
C PRO A 219 -6.20 -4.14 9.96
N ILE A 220 -6.07 -4.50 8.67
CA ILE A 220 -6.84 -3.92 7.58
C ILE A 220 -8.11 -4.75 7.40
N TRP A 221 -9.27 -4.08 7.45
CA TRP A 221 -10.61 -4.68 7.38
C TRP A 221 -11.16 -4.66 5.95
N GLY A 222 -10.74 -3.69 5.14
CA GLY A 222 -11.18 -3.55 3.77
C GLY A 222 -10.18 -2.72 2.98
N ALA A 223 -10.08 -2.98 1.68
CA ALA A 223 -9.18 -2.22 0.82
C ALA A 223 -9.65 -2.23 -0.62
N SER A 224 -9.29 -1.18 -1.35
CA SER A 224 -9.51 -1.06 -2.78
C SER A 224 -8.44 -0.17 -3.39
N MET A 225 -8.27 -0.20 -4.71
CA MET A 225 -7.32 0.68 -5.38
C MET A 225 -7.85 1.17 -6.72
N LEU A 226 -7.50 2.41 -7.03
CA LEU A 226 -7.74 3.07 -8.31
C LEU A 226 -6.41 3.10 -9.07
N ARG A 227 -6.33 2.34 -10.16
CA ARG A 227 -5.11 2.23 -10.97
C ARG A 227 -5.12 3.25 -12.11
N PRO A 228 -3.95 3.62 -12.66
CA PRO A 228 -3.90 4.57 -13.77
C PRO A 228 -4.71 4.12 -14.99
N HIS A 229 -4.76 2.82 -15.28
CA HIS A 229 -5.53 2.28 -16.39
C HIS A 229 -7.04 2.23 -16.14
N ASP A 230 -7.48 2.46 -14.89
CA ASP A 230 -8.89 2.69 -14.55
C ASP A 230 -9.26 4.17 -14.69
N LEU A 231 -8.27 5.06 -14.82
CA LEU A 231 -8.49 6.48 -15.09
C LEU A 231 -8.71 6.68 -16.60
N PRO A 232 -9.68 7.50 -17.01
CA PRO A 232 -9.76 7.92 -18.41
C PRO A 232 -8.47 8.64 -18.81
N VAL A 233 -7.94 8.33 -20.00
CA VAL A 233 -6.83 9.06 -20.59
C VAL A 233 -7.30 10.48 -20.83
N ILE A 234 -6.73 11.44 -20.11
CA ILE A 234 -6.97 12.86 -20.39
C ILE A 234 -6.08 13.20 -21.59
N GLU A 235 -6.64 13.16 -22.79
CA GLU A 235 -6.01 13.76 -23.96
C GLU A 235 -5.84 15.26 -23.67
N ARG A 236 -4.59 15.73 -23.72
CA ARG A 236 -4.24 17.15 -23.61
C ARG A 236 -4.41 17.84 -24.95
#